data_AF-A0A5W3D672-F1
#
_entry.id   AF-A0A5W3D672-F1
#
_cell.length_a   1.000
_cell.length_b   1.000
_cell.length_c   1.000
_cell.angle_alpha   90.00
_cell.angle_beta   90.00
_cell.angle_gamma   90.00
#
_symmetry.space_group_name_H-M   'P 1'
#
loop_
_entity.id
_entity.type
_entity.pdbx_description
1 polymer ?
#
loop_
_entity_poly.entity_id
_entity_poly.type
_entity_poly.pdbx_seq_one_letter_code
_entity_poly.pdbx_strand_id
1 'polypeptide(L)'
;MRKALLAGLLAVVAANVVAADGGAPLRGGVCIGPFRGADSVVHCEHIGKVTIRQIYENGFRVVHMQDDKNTASYVVLVIEEQAR
;
A
#
# COMPACT_ATOMS: atom_id res chain seq x y z
N MET A 1 58.47 16.13 -14.55
CA MET A 1 57.39 16.27 -13.55
C MET A 1 56.09 15.79 -14.15
N ARG A 2 55.49 14.70 -13.65
CA ARG A 2 54.12 14.22 -13.96
C ARG A 2 53.86 12.91 -13.18
N LYS A 3 53.77 13.02 -11.85
CA LYS A 3 53.32 11.94 -10.95
C LYS A 3 52.60 12.58 -9.78
N ALA A 4 51.41 13.10 -10.01
CA ALA A 4 50.47 13.47 -8.96
C ALA A 4 49.16 13.79 -9.65
N LEU A 5 48.27 12.81 -9.79
CA LEU A 5 46.84 13.00 -10.12
C LEU A 5 46.21 11.61 -10.23
N LEU A 6 46.15 10.85 -9.13
CA LEU A 6 45.38 9.58 -9.10
C LEU A 6 45.00 9.16 -7.67
N ALA A 7 44.89 10.11 -6.72
CA ALA A 7 44.55 9.81 -5.33
C ALA A 7 43.24 10.47 -4.86
N GLY A 8 42.35 10.85 -5.79
CA GLY A 8 41.14 11.64 -5.45
C GLY A 8 39.80 10.94 -5.67
N LEU A 9 39.77 9.70 -6.16
CA LEU A 9 38.54 9.13 -6.74
C LEU A 9 38.02 7.87 -6.01
N LEU A 10 38.10 7.83 -4.68
CA LEU A 10 37.56 6.69 -3.89
C LEU A 10 36.67 7.11 -2.71
N ALA A 11 36.30 8.39 -2.59
CA ALA A 11 35.63 8.91 -1.38
C ALA A 11 34.13 9.25 -1.53
N VAL A 12 33.42 8.84 -2.60
CA VAL A 12 32.01 9.21 -2.80
C VAL A 12 31.16 8.05 -3.32
N VAL A 13 31.09 6.93 -2.59
CA VAL A 13 30.02 5.92 -2.81
C VAL A 13 29.54 5.36 -1.47
N ALA A 14 29.16 6.24 -0.54
CA ALA A 14 28.55 5.81 0.72
C ALA A 14 27.32 6.65 1.13
N ALA A 15 26.76 7.45 0.22
CA ALA A 15 25.67 8.37 0.56
C ALA A 15 24.25 7.88 0.19
N ASN A 16 24.10 6.73 -0.48
CA ASN A 16 22.79 6.27 -0.97
C ASN A 16 22.39 4.89 -0.44
N VAL A 17 22.79 4.51 0.78
CA VAL A 17 21.94 3.61 1.57
C VAL A 17 20.85 4.49 2.17
N VAL A 18 19.85 4.82 1.36
CA VAL A 18 18.51 5.04 1.90
C VAL A 18 18.20 3.73 2.57
N ALA A 19 18.13 3.74 3.91
CA ALA A 19 17.51 2.66 4.63
C ALA A 19 16.16 2.45 3.93
N ALA A 20 15.98 1.29 3.29
CA ALA A 20 14.66 0.83 2.95
C ALA A 20 13.96 0.80 4.29
N ASP A 21 13.14 1.82 4.54
CA ASP A 21 12.40 1.96 5.78
C ASP A 21 11.76 0.59 5.95
N GLY A 22 12.17 -0.12 7.00
CA GLY A 22 11.62 -1.42 7.37
C GLY A 22 10.23 -1.14 7.91
N GLY A 23 9.38 -0.54 7.06
CA GLY A 23 8.05 -0.07 7.35
C GLY A 23 7.37 -1.22 8.03
N ALA A 24 6.78 -0.91 9.19
CA ALA A 24 6.03 -1.88 9.96
C ALA A 24 5.19 -2.75 9.02
N PRO A 25 5.09 -4.07 9.27
CA PRO A 25 4.46 -4.98 8.33
C PRO A 25 3.10 -4.41 7.92
N LEU A 26 2.97 -4.06 6.63
CA LEU A 26 1.77 -3.43 6.10
C LEU A 26 0.61 -4.39 6.34
N ARG A 27 -0.38 -3.94 7.13
CA ARG A 27 -1.55 -4.76 7.40
C ARG A 27 -2.36 -4.90 6.13
N GLY A 28 -2.51 -6.13 5.64
CA GLY A 28 -3.43 -6.47 4.57
C GLY A 28 -4.82 -6.83 5.11
N GLY A 29 -5.77 -7.08 4.22
CA GLY A 29 -7.02 -7.72 4.59
C GLY A 29 -7.97 -7.87 3.42
N VAL A 30 -9.00 -8.69 3.61
CA VAL A 30 -10.10 -8.83 2.64
C VAL A 30 -11.35 -8.16 3.19
N CYS A 31 -12.06 -7.44 2.32
CA CYS A 31 -13.37 -6.86 2.60
C CYS A 31 -14.42 -7.39 1.63
N ILE A 32 -15.63 -7.63 2.10
CA ILE A 32 -16.73 -8.16 1.27
C ILE A 32 -18.00 -7.34 1.52
N GLY A 33 -18.72 -7.00 0.46
CA GLY A 33 -20.03 -6.37 0.58
C GLY A 33 -20.63 -5.94 -0.77
N PRO A 34 -21.85 -5.40 -0.76
CA PRO A 34 -22.47 -4.86 -1.96
C PRO A 34 -21.70 -3.63 -2.46
N PHE A 35 -21.61 -3.44 -3.77
CA PHE A 35 -20.94 -2.32 -4.42
C PHE A 35 -21.91 -1.44 -5.17
N ARG A 36 -21.97 -0.18 -4.75
CA ARG A 36 -22.74 0.93 -5.31
C ARG A 36 -21.92 2.22 -5.38
N GLY A 37 -20.60 2.14 -5.26
CA GLY A 37 -19.67 3.29 -5.20
C GLY A 37 -19.01 3.49 -3.82
N ALA A 38 -18.43 4.66 -3.59
CA ALA A 38 -17.57 4.92 -2.42
C ALA A 38 -18.29 4.83 -1.05
N ASP A 39 -19.60 5.08 -1.01
CA ASP A 39 -20.40 5.02 0.21
C ASP A 39 -20.94 3.59 0.51
N SER A 40 -20.53 2.61 -0.30
CA SER A 40 -20.88 1.21 -0.07
C SER A 40 -20.26 0.69 1.21
N VAL A 41 -21.06 -0.01 2.01
CA VAL A 41 -20.61 -0.59 3.26
C VAL A 41 -20.12 -2.02 3.02
N VAL A 42 -18.87 -2.26 3.38
CA VAL A 42 -18.21 -3.56 3.30
C VAL A 42 -17.77 -4.02 4.69
N HIS A 43 -17.60 -5.33 4.87
CA HIS A 43 -17.06 -5.91 6.08
C HIS A 43 -15.64 -6.40 5.82
N CYS A 44 -14.67 -5.82 6.53
CA CYS A 44 -13.24 -6.12 6.43
C CYS A 44 -12.77 -6.96 7.63
N GLU A 45 -11.90 -7.94 7.41
CA GLU A 45 -11.39 -8.87 8.44
C GLU A 45 -10.80 -8.18 9.68
N HIS A 46 -10.04 -7.09 9.51
CA HIS A 46 -9.32 -6.42 10.60
C HIS A 46 -9.82 -5.01 10.94
N ILE A 47 -10.65 -4.41 10.08
CA ILE A 47 -11.20 -3.05 10.26
C ILE A 47 -12.68 -3.12 10.69
N GLY A 48 -13.36 -4.24 10.43
CA GLY A 48 -14.78 -4.39 10.68
C GLY A 48 -15.63 -3.76 9.58
N LYS A 49 -16.81 -3.25 9.94
CA LYS A 49 -17.78 -2.71 8.98
C LYS A 49 -17.50 -1.24 8.70
N VAL A 50 -17.10 -0.91 7.47
CA VAL A 50 -16.73 0.44 7.04
C VAL A 50 -17.28 0.73 5.65
N THR A 51 -17.38 2.01 5.27
CA THR A 51 -17.56 2.38 3.87
C THR A 51 -16.26 2.24 3.10
N ILE A 52 -16.34 2.09 1.77
CA ILE A 52 -15.13 2.09 0.92
C ILE A 52 -14.35 3.39 1.07
N ARG A 53 -15.02 4.54 1.23
CA ARG A 53 -14.35 5.82 1.55
C ARG A 53 -13.55 5.74 2.84
N GLN A 54 -14.13 5.20 3.90
CA GLN A 54 -13.49 5.07 5.21
C GLN A 54 -12.26 4.15 5.18
N ILE A 55 -12.16 3.21 4.24
CA ILE A 55 -10.93 2.42 4.04
C ILE A 55 -9.74 3.35 3.73
N TYR A 56 -9.93 4.30 2.81
CA TYR A 56 -8.88 5.27 2.44
C TYR A 56 -8.59 6.27 3.56
N GLU A 57 -9.63 6.75 4.26
CA GLU A 57 -9.49 7.66 5.40
C GLU A 57 -8.74 7.03 6.57
N ASN A 58 -8.89 5.70 6.76
CA ASN A 58 -8.19 4.92 7.77
C ASN A 58 -6.75 4.56 7.37
N GLY A 59 -6.23 5.10 6.27
CA GLY A 59 -4.84 4.88 5.84
C GLY A 59 -4.62 3.57 5.09
N PHE A 60 -5.68 2.91 4.60
CA PHE A 60 -5.56 1.75 3.73
C PHE A 60 -5.78 2.15 2.26
N ARG A 61 -5.44 1.27 1.32
CA ARG A 61 -5.88 1.37 -0.08
C ARG A 61 -6.41 0.04 -0.55
N VAL A 62 -7.37 0.09 -1.47
CA VAL A 62 -7.78 -1.09 -2.23
C VAL A 62 -6.73 -1.36 -3.30
N VAL A 63 -6.15 -2.56 -3.29
CA VAL A 63 -5.16 -3.02 -4.28
C VAL A 63 -5.75 -3.98 -5.31
N HIS A 64 -6.85 -4.64 -4.95
CA HIS A 64 -7.58 -5.50 -5.86
C HIS A 64 -9.07 -5.44 -5.58
N MET A 65 -9.87 -5.48 -6.64
CA MET A 65 -11.32 -5.57 -6.57
C MET A 65 -11.76 -6.68 -7.50
N GLN A 66 -12.45 -7.66 -6.95
CA GLN A 66 -13.14 -8.70 -7.70
C GLN A 66 -14.65 -8.45 -7.56
N ASP A 67 -15.33 -8.34 -8.70
CA ASP A 67 -16.78 -8.17 -8.78
C ASP A 67 -17.44 -9.51 -9.10
N ASP A 68 -18.44 -9.91 -8.32
CA ASP A 68 -19.30 -11.06 -8.61
C ASP A 68 -20.53 -10.60 -9.39
N LYS A 69 -20.48 -10.84 -10.71
CA LYS A 69 -21.52 -10.45 -11.66
C LYS A 69 -22.82 -11.25 -11.51
N ASN A 70 -22.82 -12.37 -10.76
CA ASN A 70 -23.97 -13.26 -10.63
C ASN A 70 -24.85 -12.95 -9.41
N THR A 71 -24.32 -12.27 -8.40
CA THR A 71 -25.06 -11.90 -7.19
C THR A 71 -25.05 -10.39 -7.02
N ALA A 72 -26.12 -9.71 -7.46
CA ALA A 72 -26.47 -8.32 -7.10
C ALA A 72 -25.27 -7.44 -6.68
N SER A 73 -24.30 -7.26 -7.59
CA SER A 73 -23.08 -6.45 -7.44
C SER A 73 -22.38 -6.57 -6.08
N TYR A 74 -22.01 -7.77 -5.64
CA TYR A 74 -21.09 -7.92 -4.51
C TYR A 74 -19.64 -7.78 -4.98
N VAL A 75 -18.80 -7.14 -4.17
CA VAL A 75 -17.37 -7.04 -4.39
C VAL A 75 -16.59 -7.68 -3.25
N VAL A 76 -15.47 -8.28 -3.63
CA VAL A 76 -14.37 -8.65 -2.75
C VAL A 76 -13.24 -7.66 -2.99
N LEU A 77 -12.84 -6.95 -1.94
CA LEU A 77 -11.75 -5.98 -1.97
C LEU A 77 -10.56 -6.55 -1.21
N VAL A 78 -9.38 -6.51 -1.81
CA VAL A 78 -8.13 -6.71 -1.08
C VAL A 78 -7.58 -5.34 -0.73
N ILE A 79 -7.27 -5.12 0.54
CA ILE A 79 -6.75 -3.86 1.06
C ILE A 79 -5.35 -4.06 1.64
N GLU A 80 -4.58 -2.97 1.65
CA GLU A 80 -3.32 -2.88 2.37
C GLU A 80 -3.16 -1.51 3.02
N GLU A 81 -2.50 -1.49 4.17
CA GLU A 81 -2.09 -0.27 4.86
C GLU A 81 -1.08 0.50 4.00
N GLN A 82 -1.19 1.83 3.99
CA GLN A 82 -0.27 2.69 3.26
C GLN A 82 0.90 3.03 4.17
N ALA A 83 2.13 2.65 3.77
CA ALA A 83 3.35 3.19 4.38
C ALA A 83 3.33 4.72 4.23
N ARG A 84 3.51 5.43 5.35
CA ARG A 84 3.57 6.89 5.37
C ARG A 84 4.89 7.41 4.82
#